data_AF-A0A920ALV5-F1
#
_entry.id   AF-A0A920ALV5-F1
#
_cell.length_a   1.000
_cell.length_b   1.000
_cell.length_c   1.000
_cell.angle_alpha   90.00
_cell.angle_beta   90.00
_cell.angle_gamma   90.00
#
_symmetry.space_group_name_H-M   'P 1'
#
loop_
_entity.id
_entity.type
_entity.pdbx_description
1 polymer ?
#
loop_
_entity_poly.entity_id
_entity_poly.type
_entity_poly.pdbx_seq_one_letter_code
_entity_poly.pdbx_strand_id
1 'polypeptide(L)'
;MSTETTGHQKYYVPESSSIPIVFAIAMLFFGVGAADAVMGKGTTLLFIGVAAVVATLAYWWSVVIRESHAGLDTPQLNTSYVYGMAWFIFSEVMFLQHSLVLSSISELFQFHGWAEKEIRGLLENYYGQILWQHGRHGYT
;
A
#
# COMPACT_ATOMS: atom_id res chain seq x y z
N MET A 1 51.30 -15.43 11.48
CA MET A 1 50.18 -16.38 11.56
C MET A 1 49.66 -16.38 13.00
N SER A 2 48.80 -15.43 13.34
CA SER A 2 48.09 -15.37 14.61
C SER A 2 46.71 -15.96 14.39
N THR A 3 46.45 -17.13 14.97
CA THR A 3 45.13 -17.76 14.98
C THR A 3 44.17 -16.92 15.82
N GLU A 4 43.48 -15.98 15.17
CA GLU A 4 42.28 -15.37 15.74
C GLU A 4 41.21 -16.45 15.86
N THR A 5 40.91 -16.83 17.09
CA THR A 5 39.70 -17.57 17.41
C THR A 5 38.54 -16.61 17.23
N THR A 6 37.94 -16.60 16.04
CA THR A 6 36.71 -15.88 15.72
C THR A 6 35.58 -16.43 16.58
N GLY A 7 35.50 -15.96 17.82
CA GLY A 7 34.43 -16.30 18.76
C GLY A 7 33.09 -15.89 18.16
N HIS A 8 32.30 -16.86 17.73
CA HIS A 8 30.95 -16.65 17.25
C HIS A 8 30.16 -15.86 18.31
N GLN A 9 29.81 -14.61 17.99
CA GLN A 9 28.85 -13.83 18.78
C GLN A 9 27.53 -14.62 18.82
N LYS A 10 27.13 -15.02 20.04
CA LYS A 10 25.96 -15.88 20.25
C LYS A 10 24.70 -15.09 19.93
N TYR A 11 24.07 -15.39 18.79
CA TYR A 11 22.81 -14.77 18.38
C TYR A 11 21.72 -15.05 19.43
N TYR A 12 21.08 -13.99 19.92
CA TYR A 12 19.98 -14.12 20.85
C TYR A 12 18.76 -14.71 20.13
N VAL A 13 18.31 -15.88 20.56
CA VAL A 13 17.07 -16.52 20.08
C VAL A 13 16.02 -16.30 21.16
N PRO A 14 15.01 -15.45 20.93
CA PRO A 14 13.95 -15.23 21.90
C PRO A 14 13.14 -16.51 22.13
N GLU A 15 12.52 -16.57 23.31
CA GLU A 15 11.52 -17.59 23.66
C GLU A 15 10.33 -17.56 22.69
N SER A 16 9.76 -18.74 22.41
CA SER A 16 8.68 -18.88 21.43
C SER A 16 7.47 -18.04 21.82
N SER A 17 7.18 -17.01 21.03
CA SER A 17 6.07 -16.08 21.28
C SER A 17 4.84 -16.42 20.44
N SER A 18 3.69 -16.60 21.09
CA SER A 18 2.40 -16.86 20.44
C SER A 18 1.68 -15.60 19.94
N ILE A 19 2.27 -14.42 20.11
CA ILE A 19 1.69 -13.12 19.73
C ILE A 19 1.30 -13.04 18.23
N PRO A 20 2.08 -13.59 17.27
CA PRO A 20 1.72 -13.56 15.85
C PRO A 20 0.38 -14.26 15.53
N ILE A 21 0.04 -15.32 16.27
CA ILE A 21 -1.23 -16.05 16.08
C ILE A 21 -2.40 -15.18 16.54
N VAL A 22 -2.25 -14.51 17.69
CA VAL A 22 -3.26 -13.57 18.20
C VAL A 22 -3.46 -12.42 17.21
N PHE A 23 -2.38 -11.91 16.62
CA PHE A 23 -2.44 -10.88 15.59
C PHE A 23 -3.17 -11.35 14.33
N ALA A 24 -2.95 -12.58 13.88
CA ALA A 24 -3.67 -13.16 12.73
C ALA A 24 -5.17 -13.26 12.99
N ILE A 25 -5.58 -13.67 14.19
CA ILE A 25 -6.99 -13.71 14.59
C ILE A 25 -7.59 -12.30 14.63
N ALA A 26 -6.88 -11.32 15.19
CA ALA A 26 -7.31 -9.92 15.19
C ALA A 26 -7.48 -9.38 13.76
N MET A 27 -6.56 -9.70 12.86
CA MET A 27 -6.65 -9.34 11.45
C MET A 27 -7.82 -10.01 10.72
N LEU A 28 -8.21 -11.22 11.12
CA LEU A 28 -9.41 -11.88 10.58
C LEU A 28 -10.67 -11.09 10.95
N PHE A 29 -10.80 -10.67 12.21
CA PHE A 29 -11.94 -9.84 12.64
C PHE A 29 -11.96 -8.48 11.93
N PHE A 30 -10.79 -7.86 11.73
CA PHE A 30 -10.68 -6.62 10.97
C PHE A 30 -11.09 -6.81 9.50
N GLY A 31 -10.61 -7.87 8.83
CA GLY A 31 -10.93 -8.14 7.43
C GLY A 31 -12.41 -8.46 7.20
N VAL A 32 -13.02 -9.29 8.06
CA VAL A 32 -14.46 -9.58 8.00
C VAL A 32 -15.27 -8.33 8.32
N GLY A 33 -14.87 -7.55 9.32
CA GLY A 33 -15.51 -6.28 9.66
C GLY A 33 -15.44 -5.24 8.54
N ALA A 34 -14.33 -5.16 7.81
CA ALA A 34 -14.19 -4.31 6.63
C ALA A 34 -15.11 -4.75 5.48
N ALA A 35 -15.22 -6.06 5.24
CA ALA A 35 -16.15 -6.59 4.26
C ALA A 35 -17.62 -6.25 4.63
N ASP A 36 -18.02 -6.47 5.88
CA ASP A 36 -19.38 -6.16 6.34
C ASP A 36 -19.71 -4.65 6.27
N ALA A 37 -18.72 -3.79 6.51
CA ALA A 37 -18.87 -2.34 6.38
C ALA A 37 -19.14 -1.92 4.92
N VAL A 38 -18.40 -2.49 3.96
CA VAL A 38 -18.60 -2.22 2.52
C VAL A 38 -19.92 -2.79 2.02
N MET A 39 -20.37 -3.93 2.57
CA MET A 39 -21.65 -4.55 2.23
C MET A 39 -22.86 -3.88 2.91
N GLY A 40 -22.66 -2.85 3.74
CA GLY A 40 -23.73 -2.12 4.42
C GLY A 40 -24.38 -2.87 5.60
N LYS A 41 -23.73 -3.93 6.11
CA LYS A 41 -24.26 -4.79 7.19
C LYS A 41 -23.95 -4.26 8.59
N GLY A 42 -23.10 -3.24 8.67
CA GLY A 42 -22.76 -2.52 9.91
C GLY A 42 -21.25 -2.33 10.08
N THR A 43 -20.86 -1.37 10.90
CA THR A 43 -19.46 -1.02 11.17
C THR A 43 -18.97 -1.51 12.53
N THR A 44 -19.84 -2.09 13.36
CA THR A 44 -19.51 -2.54 14.71
C THR A 44 -18.37 -3.56 14.72
N LEU A 45 -18.40 -4.53 13.79
CA LEU A 45 -17.37 -5.56 13.71
C LEU A 45 -16.02 -5.00 13.24
N LEU A 46 -16.03 -3.98 12.38
CA LEU A 46 -14.83 -3.24 11.97
C LEU A 46 -14.16 -2.58 13.17
N PHE A 47 -14.91 -1.87 14.01
CA PHE A 47 -14.35 -1.21 15.19
C PHE A 47 -13.77 -2.20 16.20
N ILE A 48 -14.43 -3.36 16.39
CA ILE A 48 -13.92 -4.45 17.22
C ILE A 48 -12.60 -4.99 16.64
N GLY A 49 -12.54 -5.22 15.33
CA GLY A 49 -11.32 -5.65 14.64
C GLY A 49 -10.17 -4.66 14.78
N VAL A 50 -10.42 -3.36 14.59
CA VAL A 50 -9.42 -2.30 14.79
C VAL A 50 -8.92 -2.28 16.23
N ALA A 51 -9.83 -2.33 17.20
CA ALA A 51 -9.47 -2.34 18.61
C ALA A 51 -8.59 -3.56 18.97
N ALA A 52 -8.92 -4.74 18.44
CA ALA A 52 -8.14 -5.96 18.65
C ALA A 52 -6.73 -5.87 18.03
N VAL A 53 -6.61 -5.31 16.83
CA VAL A 53 -5.32 -5.09 16.15
C VAL A 53 -4.45 -4.12 16.95
N VAL A 54 -5.00 -2.97 17.34
CA VAL A 54 -4.28 -1.95 18.12
C VAL A 54 -3.84 -2.51 19.47
N ALA A 55 -4.73 -3.23 20.18
CA ALA A 55 -4.39 -3.85 21.45
C ALA A 55 -3.25 -4.87 21.32
N THR A 56 -3.28 -5.69 20.27
CA THR A 56 -2.24 -6.70 20.02
C THR A 56 -0.89 -6.05 19.68
N LEU A 57 -0.88 -5.00 18.85
CA LEU A 57 0.34 -4.26 18.51
C LEU A 57 0.92 -3.53 19.72
N ALA A 58 0.08 -2.87 20.53
CA ALA A 58 0.52 -2.20 21.74
C ALA A 58 1.15 -3.18 22.74
N TYR A 59 0.55 -4.36 22.91
CA TYR A 59 1.12 -5.43 23.75
C TYR A 59 2.45 -5.92 23.17
N TRP A 60 2.52 -6.18 21.86
CA TRP A 60 3.73 -6.67 21.22
C TRP A 60 4.89 -5.68 21.35
N TRP A 61 4.67 -4.41 21.03
CA TRP A 61 5.70 -3.39 21.18
C TRP A 61 6.15 -3.21 22.63
N SER A 62 5.25 -3.34 23.60
CA SER A 62 5.61 -3.29 25.03
C SER A 62 6.59 -4.41 25.41
N VAL A 63 6.42 -5.61 24.85
CA VAL A 63 7.34 -6.74 25.05
C VAL A 63 8.70 -6.43 24.43
N VAL A 64 8.72 -5.97 23.18
CA VAL A 64 9.97 -5.62 22.45
C VAL A 64 10.77 -4.54 23.19
N ILE A 65 10.11 -3.50 23.70
CA ILE A 65 10.75 -2.42 24.47
C ILE A 65 11.34 -2.98 25.77
N ARG A 66 10.60 -3.82 26.50
CA ARG A 66 11.06 -4.43 27.74
C ARG A 66 12.29 -5.33 27.53
N GLU A 67 12.31 -6.08 26.44
CA GLU A 67 13.46 -6.92 26.05
C GLU A 67 14.68 -6.08 25.66
N SER A 68 14.48 -4.97 24.95
CA SER A 68 15.55 -4.03 24.61
C SER A 68 16.15 -3.35 25.86
N HIS A 69 15.34 -2.98 26.84
CA HIS A 69 15.87 -2.40 28.10
C HIS A 69 16.58 -3.42 28.99
N ALA A 70 16.33 -4.72 28.80
CA ALA A 70 16.97 -5.79 29.56
C ALA A 70 18.41 -6.08 29.10
N GLY A 71 18.92 -5.39 28.07
CA GLY A 71 20.30 -5.55 27.59
C GLY A 71 20.55 -6.86 26.84
N LEU A 72 19.49 -7.51 26.33
CA LEU A 72 19.57 -8.74 25.54
C LEU A 72 19.92 -8.47 24.05
N ASP A 73 20.08 -7.19 23.72
CA ASP A 73 20.38 -6.63 22.42
C ASP A 73 21.88 -6.78 22.08
N THR A 74 22.16 -7.75 21.20
CA THR A 74 23.48 -7.96 20.60
C THR A 74 23.71 -6.93 19.49
N PRO A 75 24.94 -6.43 19.23
CA PRO A 75 25.23 -5.46 18.16
C PRO A 75 24.74 -5.89 16.76
N GLN A 76 24.72 -7.20 16.50
CA GLN A 76 24.16 -7.78 15.28
C GLN A 76 22.63 -7.61 15.17
N LEU A 77 21.90 -7.72 16.29
CA LEU A 77 20.44 -7.55 16.34
C LEU A 77 20.04 -6.10 16.04
N ASN A 78 20.77 -5.13 16.59
CA ASN A 78 20.55 -3.71 16.31
C ASN A 78 20.74 -3.38 14.82
N THR A 79 21.71 -4.03 14.17
CA THR A 79 21.92 -3.89 12.72
C THR A 79 20.74 -4.44 11.92
N SER A 80 20.16 -5.58 12.32
CA SER A 80 18.94 -6.12 11.71
C SER A 80 17.72 -5.21 11.90
N TYR A 81 17.59 -4.51 13.03
CA TYR A 81 16.51 -3.53 13.23
C TYR A 81 16.64 -2.33 12.29
N VAL A 82 17.85 -1.81 12.09
CA VAL A 82 18.09 -0.70 11.16
C VAL A 82 17.76 -1.12 9.72
N TYR A 83 18.21 -2.30 9.29
CA TYR A 83 17.85 -2.82 7.97
C TYR A 83 16.35 -3.07 7.84
N GLY A 84 15.70 -3.64 8.84
CA GLY A 84 14.24 -3.84 8.85
C GLY A 84 13.48 -2.51 8.69
N MET A 85 13.88 -1.48 9.42
CA MET A 85 13.29 -0.14 9.30
C MET A 85 13.56 0.49 7.93
N ALA A 86 14.76 0.32 7.38
CA ALA A 86 15.10 0.80 6.06
C ALA A 86 14.23 0.14 4.96
N TRP A 87 14.05 -1.18 5.04
CA TRP A 87 13.16 -1.91 4.12
C TRP A 87 11.69 -1.52 4.26
N PHE A 88 11.23 -1.24 5.49
CA PHE A 88 9.88 -0.72 5.74
C PHE A 88 9.68 0.64 5.07
N ILE A 89 10.56 1.62 5.31
CA ILE A 89 10.49 2.95 4.69
C ILE A 89 10.55 2.85 3.17
N PHE A 90 11.44 2.00 2.65
CA PHE A 90 11.52 1.75 1.21
C PHE A 90 10.19 1.28 0.63
N SER A 91 9.48 0.37 1.32
CA SER A 91 8.16 -0.11 0.88
C SER A 91 7.08 0.98 0.87
N GLU A 92 7.08 1.90 1.85
CA GLU A 92 6.16 3.05 1.90
C GLU A 92 6.37 4.00 0.71
N VAL A 93 7.63 4.33 0.40
CA VAL A 93 7.96 5.19 -0.75
C VAL A 93 7.51 4.53 -2.06
N MET A 94 7.69 3.22 -2.22
CA MET A 94 7.25 2.51 -3.42
C MET A 94 5.72 2.44 -3.53
N PHE A 95 5.01 2.23 -2.42
CA PHE A 95 3.54 2.28 -2.40
C PHE A 95 3.02 3.65 -2.83
N LEU A 96 3.57 4.73 -2.26
CA LEU A 96 3.20 6.10 -2.63
C LEU A 96 3.53 6.40 -4.10
N GLN A 97 4.69 5.99 -4.58
CA GLN A 97 5.08 6.16 -5.98
C GLN A 97 4.12 5.43 -6.93
N HIS A 98 3.74 4.20 -6.60
CA HIS A 98 2.79 3.44 -7.42
C HIS A 98 1.42 4.11 -7.49
N SER A 99 0.89 4.56 -6.36
CA SER A 99 -0.39 5.28 -6.32
C SER A 99 -0.36 6.58 -7.15
N LEU A 100 0.74 7.35 -7.05
CA LEU A 100 0.92 8.57 -7.85
C LEU A 100 1.00 8.27 -9.34
N VAL A 101 1.80 7.27 -9.74
CA VAL A 101 1.96 6.87 -11.14
C VAL A 101 0.63 6.41 -11.73
N LEU A 102 -0.15 5.61 -10.99
CA LEU A 102 -1.47 5.18 -11.44
C LEU A 102 -2.43 6.36 -11.60
N SER A 103 -2.41 7.34 -10.69
CA SER A 103 -3.22 8.56 -10.82
C SER A 103 -2.86 9.31 -12.10
N SER A 104 -1.58 9.57 -12.34
CA SER A 104 -1.11 10.29 -13.54
C SER A 104 -1.45 9.57 -14.85
N ILE A 105 -1.33 8.23 -14.88
CA ILE A 105 -1.70 7.44 -16.07
C ILE A 105 -3.21 7.49 -16.33
N SER A 106 -4.02 7.46 -15.27
CA SER A 106 -5.48 7.53 -15.42
C SER A 106 -5.95 8.89 -16.00
N GLU A 107 -5.30 9.99 -15.62
CA GLU A 107 -5.59 11.34 -16.14
C GLU A 107 -5.21 11.47 -17.62
N LEU A 108 -4.07 10.91 -18.02
CA LEU A 108 -3.65 10.87 -19.43
C LEU A 108 -4.65 10.11 -20.31
N PHE A 109 -5.21 9.02 -19.80
CA PHE A 109 -6.23 8.24 -20.52
C PHE A 109 -7.55 9.02 -20.68
N GLN A 110 -8.01 9.71 -19.64
CA GLN A 110 -9.21 10.56 -19.71
C GLN A 110 -9.02 11.74 -20.65
N PHE A 111 -7.84 12.38 -20.61
CA PHE A 111 -7.49 13.47 -21.51
C PHE A 111 -7.47 13.02 -22.97
N HIS A 112 -6.84 11.88 -23.25
CA HIS A 112 -6.81 11.30 -24.60
C HIS A 112 -8.24 11.01 -25.12
N GLY A 113 -9.10 10.41 -24.29
CA GLY A 113 -10.48 10.11 -24.66
C GLY A 113 -11.37 11.34 -24.88
N TRP A 114 -11.16 12.42 -24.12
CA TRP A 114 -11.84 13.70 -24.34
C TRP A 114 -11.36 14.39 -25.62
N ALA A 115 -10.05 14.48 -25.82
CA ALA A 115 -9.46 15.15 -26.98
C ALA A 115 -9.89 14.51 -28.31
N GLU A 116 -9.99 13.17 -28.34
CA GLU A 116 -10.47 12.46 -29.53
C GLU A 116 -11.92 12.83 -29.86
N LYS A 117 -12.80 12.89 -28.86
CA LYS A 117 -14.22 13.24 -29.06
C LYS A 117 -14.38 14.68 -29.57
N GLU A 118 -13.61 15.60 -29.01
CA GLU A 118 -13.63 17.01 -29.43
C GLU A 118 -13.16 17.15 -30.88
N ILE A 119 -12.00 16.56 -31.21
CA ILE A 119 -11.46 16.59 -32.58
C ILE A 119 -12.43 15.96 -33.57
N ARG A 120 -13.04 14.81 -33.24
CA ARG A 120 -14.04 14.17 -34.09
C ARG A 120 -15.26 15.07 -34.31
N GLY A 121 -15.77 15.72 -33.27
CA GLY A 121 -16.87 16.66 -33.38
C GLY A 121 -16.55 17.86 -34.27
N LEU A 122 -15.33 18.41 -34.17
CA LEU A 122 -14.87 19.49 -35.03
C LEU A 122 -14.75 19.06 -36.49
N LEU A 123 -14.20 17.87 -36.75
CA LEU A 123 -14.09 17.32 -38.09
C LEU A 123 -15.47 17.07 -38.70
N GLU A 124 -16.40 16.45 -37.97
CA GLU A 124 -17.76 16.20 -38.45
C GLU A 124 -18.48 17.51 -38.80
N ASN A 125 -18.37 18.54 -37.97
CA ASN A 125 -18.91 19.87 -38.28
C ASN A 125 -18.27 20.48 -39.52
N TYR A 126 -16.94 20.40 -39.65
CA TYR A 126 -16.20 20.96 -40.77
C TYR A 126 -16.56 20.27 -42.11
N TYR A 127 -16.53 18.94 -42.14
CA TYR A 127 -16.92 18.17 -43.32
C TYR A 127 -18.40 18.37 -43.66
N GLY A 128 -19.28 18.47 -42.65
CA GLY A 128 -20.69 18.81 -42.83
C GLY A 128 -20.88 20.13 -43.56
N GLN A 129 -20.13 21.17 -43.20
CA GLN A 129 -20.19 22.48 -43.89
C GLN A 129 -19.70 22.41 -45.34
N ILE A 130 -18.62 21.67 -45.62
CA ILE A 130 -18.08 21.53 -46.99
C ILE A 130 -19.07 20.82 -47.91
N LEU A 131 -19.68 19.72 -47.44
CA LEU A 131 -20.66 18.95 -48.20
C LEU A 131 -21.92 19.78 -48.48
N TRP A 132 -22.35 20.59 -47.51
CA TRP A 132 -23.48 21.50 -47.66
C TRP A 132 -23.19 22.68 -48.61
N GLN A 133 -21.95 23.14 -48.68
CA GLN A 133 -21.50 24.13 -49.65
C GLN A 133 -21.48 23.57 -51.08
N HIS A 134 -20.96 22.36 -51.28
CA HIS A 134 -20.88 21.73 -52.61
C HIS A 134 -22.22 21.16 -53.11
N GLY A 135 -23.12 20.73 -52.22
CA GLY A 135 -24.43 20.19 -52.58
C GLY A 135 -25.43 21.22 -53.11
N ARG A 136 -25.20 22.53 -52.91
CA ARG A 136 -26.08 23.61 -53.39
C ARG A 136 -25.88 23.99 -54.86
N HIS A 137 -24.83 23.52 -55.52
CA HIS A 137 -24.52 23.85 -56.92
C HIS A 137 -25.07 22.84 -57.96
N GLY A 138 -25.81 21.80 -57.54
CA GLY A 138 -26.28 20.72 -58.41
C GLY A 138 -27.73 20.80 -58.92
N TYR A 139 -28.44 21.91 -58.70
CA TYR A 139 -29.86 22.05 -59.10
C TYR A 139 -30.12 23.41 -59.77
N THR A 140 -29.54 23.62 -60.94
CA THR A 140 -30.05 24.56 -61.97
C THR A 140 -29.85 23.94 -63.33
#